data_AF-A0A3R7PFT7-F1
#
_entry.id   AF-A0A3R7PFT7-F1
#
_cell.length_a   1.000
_cell.length_b   1.000
_cell.length_c   1.000
_cell.angle_alpha   90.00
_cell.angle_beta   90.00
_cell.angle_gamma   90.00
#
_symmetry.space_group_name_H-M   'P 1'
#
loop_
_entity.id
_entity.type
_entity.pdbx_description
1 polymer ?
#
loop_
_entity_poly.entity_id
_entity_poly.type
_entity_poly.pdbx_seq_one_letter_code
_entity_poly.pdbx_strand_id
1 'polypeptide(L)'
;MQATLKMGTDLRLTRLRRLPIGTFKRESVVAPTMTQERGNESHILSSYLVFDLQSLLEANSQGLIEPLTGALRRNRILIPELVIHRLDDKNKKATQTLSLGNSDEATATAKRFRDLLQFLSRNKEKDWLLLQQKGVNEDRRFFAKNNLGNDLNDVRRYVSYALFVKGNVSEKVFFVTSDPGLKRCAEDEGVLTASIGDLIA
;
A
#
# COMPACT_ATOMS: atom_id res chain seq x y z
N MET A 1 22.70 -16.85 37.54
CA MET A 1 22.30 -15.53 37.01
C MET A 1 21.92 -15.71 35.55
N GLN A 2 20.65 -15.50 35.22
CA GLN A 2 20.14 -15.64 33.84
C GLN A 2 20.55 -14.41 33.02
N ALA A 3 21.32 -14.63 31.95
CA ALA A 3 21.53 -13.64 30.92
C ALA A 3 20.40 -13.75 29.89
N THR A 4 19.48 -12.79 29.92
CA THR A 4 18.37 -12.69 28.97
C THR A 4 18.91 -12.24 27.62
N LEU A 5 19.14 -13.18 26.70
CA LEU A 5 19.44 -12.92 25.30
C LEU A 5 18.19 -12.34 24.61
N LYS A 6 18.10 -11.01 24.53
CA LYS A 6 17.18 -10.28 23.64
C LYS A 6 17.57 -10.57 22.18
N MET A 7 16.94 -11.59 21.59
CA MET A 7 17.11 -11.93 20.17
C MET A 7 16.15 -11.13 19.29
N GLY A 8 16.67 -10.06 18.69
CA GLY A 8 16.35 -9.53 17.35
C GLY A 8 14.89 -9.40 16.90
N THR A 9 14.22 -8.34 17.33
CA THR A 9 12.90 -7.89 16.83
C THR A 9 13.03 -6.86 15.70
N ASP A 10 13.78 -7.20 14.64
CA ASP A 10 13.94 -6.33 13.46
C ASP A 10 13.30 -6.96 12.22
N LEU A 11 12.46 -6.20 11.51
CA LEU A 11 11.99 -6.56 10.18
C LEU A 11 13.21 -6.62 9.23
N ARG A 12 13.38 -7.77 8.55
CA ARG A 12 14.52 -8.06 7.67
C ARG A 12 14.43 -7.37 6.29
N LEU A 13 13.96 -6.13 6.22
CA LEU A 13 14.03 -5.29 5.01
C LEU A 13 14.95 -4.10 5.21
N THR A 14 15.98 -4.01 4.38
CA THR A 14 17.24 -3.33 4.69
C THR A 14 17.28 -1.81 4.53
N ARG A 15 16.30 -1.15 3.89
CA ARG A 15 16.33 0.32 3.71
C ARG A 15 15.27 1.10 4.49
N LEU A 16 14.27 0.42 5.05
CA LEU A 16 13.28 1.03 5.96
C LEU A 16 13.55 0.71 7.43
N ARG A 17 14.73 0.14 7.74
CA ARG A 17 15.31 -0.01 9.10
C ARG A 17 15.49 1.30 9.88
N ARG A 18 15.17 2.46 9.29
CA ARG A 18 15.17 3.77 9.95
C ARG A 18 13.77 4.32 10.20
N LEU A 19 12.73 3.54 9.96
CA LEU A 19 11.39 3.88 10.39
C LEU A 19 11.31 3.66 11.92
N PRO A 20 10.89 4.66 12.72
CA PRO A 20 10.76 4.53 14.16
C PRO A 20 9.96 3.28 14.55
N ILE A 21 10.32 2.69 15.68
CA ILE A 21 9.51 1.65 16.33
C ILE A 21 8.07 2.19 16.47
N GLY A 22 7.10 1.51 15.86
CA GLY A 22 5.71 1.99 15.77
C GLY A 22 5.33 2.66 14.46
N THR A 23 6.13 2.56 13.40
CA THR A 23 5.70 3.02 12.05
C THR A 23 4.66 2.09 11.42
N PHE A 24 4.77 0.79 11.67
CA PHE A 24 3.72 -0.17 11.42
C PHE A 24 2.95 -0.34 12.72
N LYS A 25 2.00 0.56 13.00
CA LYS A 25 1.12 0.35 14.15
C LYS A 25 0.18 -0.79 13.81
N ARG A 26 -0.17 -1.60 14.82
CA ARG A 26 -1.50 -2.20 14.86
C ARG A 26 -2.47 -1.04 15.00
N GLU A 27 -2.77 -0.38 13.90
CA GLU A 27 -3.84 0.60 13.92
C GLU A 27 -5.13 -0.18 14.16
N SER A 28 -5.70 0.04 15.34
CA SER A 28 -7.14 -0.03 15.45
C SER A 28 -7.63 0.99 14.42
N VAL A 29 -8.28 0.50 13.37
CA VAL A 29 -9.03 1.34 12.44
C VAL A 29 -10.19 1.93 13.25
N VAL A 30 -9.90 2.92 14.08
CA VAL A 30 -10.92 3.62 14.88
C VAL A 30 -11.51 4.64 13.94
N ALA A 31 -12.76 4.39 13.55
CA ALA A 31 -13.57 5.30 12.77
C ALA A 31 -13.62 6.67 13.47
N PRO A 32 -13.23 7.78 12.80
CA PRO A 32 -13.67 9.09 13.21
C PRO A 32 -15.17 9.19 12.89
N THR A 33 -15.99 9.47 13.89
CA THR A 33 -17.44 9.62 13.74
C THR A 33 -17.80 10.91 12.98
N MET A 34 -18.65 10.77 11.95
CA MET A 34 -19.52 11.78 11.27
C MET A 34 -18.80 12.86 10.43
N THR A 35 -19.26 13.31 9.25
CA THR A 35 -20.65 13.55 8.77
C THR A 35 -20.70 13.81 7.24
N GLN A 36 -21.93 13.69 6.71
CA GLN A 36 -22.50 14.17 5.43
C GLN A 36 -22.39 13.25 4.20
N GLU A 37 -23.50 12.54 3.97
CA GLU A 37 -23.96 12.15 2.64
C GLU A 37 -23.95 13.37 1.71
N ARG A 38 -23.10 13.35 0.68
CA ARG A 38 -23.22 14.25 -0.47
C ARG A 38 -22.93 13.49 -1.75
N GLY A 39 -23.92 13.52 -2.63
CA GLY A 39 -23.73 13.55 -4.07
C GLY A 39 -23.33 12.24 -4.75
N ASN A 40 -24.14 11.86 -5.75
CA ASN A 40 -23.68 11.08 -6.91
C ASN A 40 -22.63 11.90 -7.70
N GLU A 41 -21.48 12.16 -7.10
CA GLU A 41 -20.34 12.74 -7.82
C GLU A 41 -19.45 11.61 -8.32
N SER A 42 -19.08 11.69 -9.60
CA SER A 42 -18.18 10.76 -10.29
C SER A 42 -16.76 10.69 -9.71
N HIS A 43 -16.44 11.50 -8.70
CA HIS A 43 -15.10 11.64 -8.14
C HIS A 43 -14.91 10.82 -6.86
N ILE A 44 -13.71 10.26 -6.71
CA ILE A 44 -13.31 9.47 -5.53
C ILE A 44 -12.87 10.43 -4.42
N LEU A 45 -13.79 10.70 -3.49
CA LEU A 45 -13.64 11.63 -2.36
C LEU A 45 -13.82 10.88 -1.04
N SER A 46 -13.13 11.35 0.01
CA SER A 46 -13.21 10.85 1.39
C SER A 46 -13.19 9.32 1.48
N SER A 47 -12.32 8.70 0.68
CA SER A 47 -12.25 7.24 0.50
C SER A 47 -10.91 6.68 0.96
N TYR A 48 -10.90 5.37 1.23
CA TYR A 48 -9.68 4.61 1.46
C TYR A 48 -9.17 4.02 0.14
N LEU A 49 -7.92 4.28 -0.21
CA LEU A 49 -7.28 3.84 -1.45
C LEU A 49 -6.20 2.82 -1.11
N VAL A 50 -6.43 1.56 -1.43
CA VAL A 50 -5.43 0.49 -1.30
C VAL A 50 -4.73 0.33 -2.64
N PHE A 51 -3.44 0.62 -2.70
CA PHE A 51 -2.67 0.51 -3.94
C PHE A 51 -1.92 -0.82 -4.03
N ASP A 52 -1.88 -1.38 -5.24
CA ASP A 52 -0.79 -2.29 -5.59
C ASP A 52 0.52 -1.51 -5.86
N LEU A 53 1.64 -2.24 -5.98
CA LEU A 53 2.94 -1.61 -6.20
C LEU A 53 3.04 -0.84 -7.52
N GLN A 54 2.46 -1.36 -8.62
CA GLN A 54 2.60 -0.75 -9.94
C GLN A 54 1.81 0.55 -10.03
N SER A 55 0.55 0.53 -9.58
CA SER A 55 -0.28 1.72 -9.52
C SER A 55 0.28 2.77 -8.56
N LEU A 56 0.87 2.37 -7.43
CA LEU A 56 1.53 3.32 -6.53
C LEU A 56 2.74 4.00 -7.19
N LEU A 57 3.56 3.24 -7.93
CA LEU A 57 4.71 3.78 -8.67
C LEU A 57 4.27 4.75 -9.75
N GLU A 58 3.19 4.41 -10.46
CA GLU A 58 2.59 5.25 -11.48
C GLU A 58 2.08 6.57 -10.87
N ALA A 59 1.25 6.49 -9.83
CA ALA A 59 0.72 7.64 -9.12
C ALA A 59 1.82 8.57 -8.59
N ASN A 60 2.88 8.00 -8.01
CA ASN A 60 4.03 8.78 -7.52
C ASN A 60 4.79 9.45 -8.67
N SER A 61 5.01 8.74 -9.79
CA SER A 61 5.71 9.32 -10.94
C SER A 61 4.94 10.44 -11.65
N GLN A 62 3.62 10.42 -11.56
CA GLN A 62 2.74 11.46 -12.13
C GLN A 62 2.43 12.59 -11.13
N GLY A 63 2.97 12.52 -9.90
CA GLY A 63 2.71 13.53 -8.86
C GLY A 63 1.26 13.55 -8.34
N LEU A 64 0.53 12.44 -8.46
CA LEU A 64 -0.91 12.38 -8.17
C LEU A 64 -1.23 12.15 -6.70
N ILE A 65 -0.27 11.66 -5.92
CA ILE A 65 -0.51 11.29 -4.52
C ILE A 65 -0.98 12.50 -3.70
N GLU A 66 -0.31 13.65 -3.83
CA GLU A 66 -0.66 14.87 -3.09
C GLU A 66 -2.05 15.42 -3.47
N PRO A 67 -2.42 15.56 -4.76
CA PRO A 67 -3.78 15.89 -5.16
C PRO A 67 -4.86 14.94 -4.60
N LEU A 68 -4.55 13.64 -4.50
CA LEU A 68 -5.49 12.64 -4.00
C LEU A 68 -5.75 12.75 -2.50
N THR A 69 -4.77 13.22 -1.73
CA THR A 69 -4.85 13.30 -0.26
C THR A 69 -5.07 14.72 0.25
N GLY A 70 -5.11 15.71 -0.64
CA GLY A 70 -5.28 17.12 -0.29
C GLY A 70 -6.64 17.46 0.33
N ALA A 71 -6.78 18.69 0.82
CA ALA A 71 -7.94 19.16 1.59
C ALA A 71 -9.30 19.00 0.88
N LEU A 72 -9.29 18.97 -0.47
CA LEU A 72 -10.48 18.78 -1.30
C LEU A 72 -10.93 17.32 -1.34
N ARG A 73 -10.01 16.38 -1.57
CA ARG A 73 -10.34 14.97 -1.77
C ARG A 73 -10.31 14.16 -0.48
N ARG A 74 -9.41 14.48 0.45
CA ARG A 74 -9.29 13.86 1.78
C ARG A 74 -9.22 12.34 1.76
N ASN A 75 -8.69 11.75 0.69
CA ASN A 75 -8.53 10.31 0.63
C ASN A 75 -7.40 9.86 1.55
N ARG A 76 -7.54 8.65 2.10
CA ARG A 76 -6.51 7.96 2.87
C ARG A 76 -5.88 6.89 2.02
N ILE A 77 -4.55 6.88 1.96
CA ILE A 77 -3.76 5.92 1.20
C ILE A 77 -3.28 4.84 2.14
N LEU A 78 -3.65 3.61 1.79
CA LEU A 78 -3.36 2.42 2.54
C LEU A 78 -2.27 1.63 1.80
N ILE A 79 -1.10 1.52 2.41
CA ILE A 79 0.04 0.79 1.84
C ILE A 79 0.29 -0.50 2.64
N PRO A 80 0.00 -1.67 2.05
CA PRO A 80 0.39 -2.94 2.63
C PRO A 80 1.91 -3.05 2.76
N GLU A 81 2.42 -3.62 3.86
CA GLU A 81 3.86 -3.88 4.03
C GLU A 81 4.39 -4.74 2.88
N LEU A 82 3.57 -5.63 2.29
CA LEU A 82 3.95 -6.40 1.11
C LEU A 82 4.37 -5.50 -0.08
N VAL A 83 3.73 -4.35 -0.28
CA VAL A 83 4.14 -3.37 -1.31
C VAL A 83 5.56 -2.88 -1.02
N ILE A 84 5.84 -2.59 0.25
CA ILE A 84 7.13 -2.13 0.72
C ILE A 84 8.23 -3.20 0.54
N HIS A 85 7.96 -4.46 0.89
CA HIS A 85 8.88 -5.59 0.65
C HIS A 85 9.26 -5.68 -0.83
N ARG A 86 8.25 -5.68 -1.70
CA ARG A 86 8.47 -5.79 -3.15
C ARG A 86 9.20 -4.57 -3.71
N LEU A 87 8.98 -3.38 -3.16
CA LEU A 87 9.69 -2.17 -3.55
C LEU A 87 11.18 -2.24 -3.18
N ASP A 88 11.53 -2.70 -1.98
CA ASP A 88 12.93 -2.88 -1.56
C ASP A 88 13.63 -3.93 -2.43
N ASP A 89 12.98 -5.06 -2.70
CA ASP A 89 13.52 -6.12 -3.55
C ASP A 89 13.75 -5.65 -4.99
N LYS A 90 12.79 -4.93 -5.57
CA LYS A 90 12.94 -4.35 -6.91
C LYS A 90 14.03 -3.28 -6.95
N ASN A 91 14.17 -2.46 -5.92
CA ASN A 91 15.23 -1.45 -5.82
C ASN A 91 16.63 -2.09 -5.74
N LYS A 92 16.78 -3.17 -4.96
CA LYS A 92 18.03 -3.95 -4.89
C LYS A 92 18.40 -4.54 -6.24
N LYS A 93 17.44 -5.20 -6.91
CA LYS A 93 17.64 -5.77 -8.24
C LYS A 93 18.03 -4.69 -9.25
N ALA A 94 17.34 -3.56 -9.28
CA ALA A 94 17.66 -2.47 -10.18
C ALA A 94 19.07 -1.89 -9.93
N THR A 95 19.48 -1.78 -8.66
CA THR A 95 20.84 -1.33 -8.30
C THR A 95 21.91 -2.32 -8.75
N GLN A 96 21.66 -3.63 -8.62
CA GLN A 96 22.56 -4.67 -9.11
C GLN A 96 22.66 -4.64 -10.64
N THR A 97 21.55 -4.49 -11.35
CA THR A 97 21.55 -4.35 -12.82
C THR A 97 22.39 -3.16 -13.27
N LEU A 98 22.25 -2.00 -12.61
CA LEU A 98 23.10 -0.83 -12.88
C LEU A 98 24.59 -1.11 -12.69
N SER A 99 24.96 -1.89 -11.67
CA SER A 99 26.36 -2.26 -11.46
C SER A 99 26.91 -3.22 -12.53
N LEU A 100 26.04 -3.96 -13.23
CA LEU A 100 26.40 -4.92 -14.28
C LEU A 100 26.28 -4.33 -15.69
N GLY A 101 25.62 -3.19 -15.85
CA GLY A 101 25.44 -2.49 -17.12
C GLY A 101 24.61 -1.22 -16.94
N ASN A 102 25.17 -0.08 -17.31
CA ASN A 102 24.47 1.21 -17.27
C ASN A 102 23.55 1.35 -18.49
N SER A 103 22.31 0.86 -18.39
CA SER A 103 21.25 1.25 -19.34
C SER A 103 20.43 2.42 -18.76
N ASP A 104 19.99 3.32 -19.65
CA ASP A 104 19.15 4.46 -19.27
C ASP A 104 17.82 4.00 -18.66
N GLU A 105 17.27 2.89 -19.14
CA GLU A 105 16.04 2.30 -18.64
C GLU A 105 16.20 1.73 -17.21
N ALA A 106 17.32 1.04 -16.94
CA ALA A 106 17.63 0.56 -15.59
C ALA A 106 17.83 1.73 -14.62
N THR A 107 18.42 2.83 -15.11
CA THR A 107 18.65 4.05 -14.31
C THR A 107 17.34 4.73 -13.95
N ALA A 108 16.46 4.92 -14.94
CA ALA A 108 15.13 5.47 -14.74
C ALA A 108 14.30 4.62 -13.76
N THR A 109 14.35 3.29 -13.92
CA THR A 109 13.61 2.35 -13.06
C THR A 109 14.12 2.37 -11.62
N ALA A 110 15.44 2.34 -11.40
CA ALA A 110 16.03 2.44 -10.08
C ALA A 110 15.70 3.79 -9.40
N LYS A 111 15.67 4.88 -10.18
CA LYS A 111 15.27 6.20 -9.70
C LYS A 111 13.82 6.19 -9.23
N ARG A 112 12.87 5.66 -10.02
CA ARG A 112 11.44 5.58 -9.62
C ARG A 112 11.24 4.84 -8.30
N PHE A 113 11.93 3.72 -8.08
CA PHE A 113 11.83 2.98 -6.81
C PHE A 113 12.40 3.78 -5.63
N ARG A 114 13.53 4.47 -5.84
CA ARG A 114 14.16 5.31 -4.83
C ARG A 114 13.27 6.50 -4.45
N ASP A 115 12.71 7.16 -5.45
CA ASP A 115 11.85 8.32 -5.26
C ASP A 115 10.58 7.93 -4.47
N LEU A 116 9.98 6.78 -4.79
CA LEU A 116 8.84 6.27 -4.02
C LEU A 116 9.21 5.92 -2.56
N LEU A 117 10.35 5.26 -2.33
CA LEU A 117 10.82 4.98 -0.96
C LEU A 117 11.05 6.27 -0.17
N GLN A 118 11.64 7.27 -0.81
CA GLN A 118 11.87 8.57 -0.19
C GLN A 118 10.56 9.29 0.12
N PHE A 119 9.60 9.24 -0.81
CA PHE A 119 8.26 9.78 -0.63
C PHE A 119 7.56 9.16 0.59
N LEU A 120 7.51 7.82 0.66
CA LEU A 120 6.90 7.10 1.77
C LEU A 120 7.61 7.42 3.09
N SER A 121 8.94 7.46 3.09
CA SER A 121 9.71 7.77 4.30
C SER A 121 9.49 9.21 4.79
N ARG A 122 9.29 10.18 3.89
CA ARG A 122 9.01 11.58 4.25
C ARG A 122 7.58 11.77 4.78
N ASN A 123 6.64 10.98 4.28
CA ASN A 123 5.21 11.13 4.58
C ASN A 123 4.65 10.10 5.57
N LYS A 124 5.47 9.20 6.12
CA LYS A 124 5.05 8.12 7.04
C LYS A 124 4.26 8.57 8.29
N GLU A 125 4.35 9.84 8.67
CA GLU A 125 3.67 10.42 9.84
C GLU A 125 2.42 11.22 9.46
N LYS A 126 2.11 11.29 8.16
CA LYS A 126 0.91 11.95 7.68
C LYS A 126 -0.30 11.08 7.98
N ASP A 127 -1.37 11.70 8.46
CA ASP A 127 -2.66 11.09 8.78
C ASP A 127 -3.34 10.42 7.58
N TRP A 128 -3.07 10.93 6.38
CA TRP A 128 -3.57 10.36 5.13
C TRP A 128 -2.77 9.14 4.66
N LEU A 129 -1.61 8.81 5.23
CA LEU A 129 -0.79 7.65 4.83
C LEU A 129 -0.78 6.60 5.95
N LEU A 130 -1.41 5.46 5.71
CA LEU A 130 -1.51 4.38 6.69
C LEU A 130 -0.74 3.15 6.15
N LEU A 131 0.13 2.59 6.99
CA LEU A 131 1.00 1.46 6.64
C LEU A 131 0.52 0.22 7.38
N GLN A 132 0.04 -0.79 6.66
CA GLN A 132 -0.42 -2.06 7.25
C GLN A 132 0.74 -3.03 7.40
N GLN A 133 0.88 -3.63 8.58
CA GLN A 133 1.83 -4.71 8.81
C GLN A 133 1.36 -6.02 8.13
N LYS A 134 2.28 -6.73 7.49
CA LYS A 134 2.03 -8.01 6.82
C LYS A 134 1.47 -9.05 7.78
N GLY A 135 0.44 -9.79 7.36
CA GLY A 135 -0.20 -10.82 8.18
C GLY A 135 -1.07 -10.28 9.31
N VAL A 136 -1.33 -8.97 9.33
CA VAL A 136 -2.25 -8.29 10.26
C VAL A 136 -3.35 -7.64 9.44
N ASN A 137 -4.56 -7.49 9.98
CA ASN A 137 -5.64 -6.77 9.28
C ASN A 137 -5.96 -7.36 7.89
N GLU A 138 -6.08 -8.68 7.80
CA GLU A 138 -6.45 -9.41 6.58
C GLU A 138 -7.84 -10.04 6.74
N ASP A 139 -8.63 -10.07 5.66
CA ASP A 139 -9.94 -10.73 5.68
C ASP A 139 -9.78 -12.25 5.82
N ARG A 140 -10.28 -12.80 6.94
CA ARG A 140 -10.08 -14.21 7.30
C ARG A 140 -10.69 -15.18 6.30
N ARG A 141 -11.86 -14.85 5.74
CA ARG A 141 -12.58 -15.71 4.79
C ARG A 141 -11.81 -15.80 3.49
N PHE A 142 -11.42 -14.66 2.93
CA PHE A 142 -10.65 -14.58 1.69
C PHE A 142 -9.25 -15.19 1.86
N PHE A 143 -8.60 -14.93 3.00
CA PHE A 143 -7.30 -15.49 3.35
C PHE A 143 -7.30 -17.02 3.32
N ALA A 144 -8.30 -17.64 3.97
CA ALA A 144 -8.46 -19.08 3.98
C ALA A 144 -8.83 -19.63 2.59
N LYS A 145 -9.81 -19.03 1.92
CA LYS A 145 -10.26 -19.43 0.57
C LYS A 145 -9.12 -19.48 -0.45
N ASN A 146 -8.17 -18.55 -0.37
CA ASN A 146 -7.05 -18.44 -1.31
C ASN A 146 -5.75 -19.07 -0.80
N ASN A 147 -5.76 -19.75 0.35
CA ASN A 147 -4.58 -20.36 0.97
C ASN A 147 -3.38 -19.39 1.13
N LEU A 148 -3.66 -18.13 1.47
CA LEU A 148 -2.62 -17.09 1.52
C LEU A 148 -1.58 -17.36 2.61
N GLY A 149 -1.89 -18.20 3.61
CA GLY A 149 -0.95 -18.61 4.66
C GLY A 149 0.31 -19.30 4.15
N ASN A 150 0.24 -19.93 2.98
CA ASN A 150 1.37 -20.66 2.39
C ASN A 150 2.37 -19.76 1.67
N ASP A 151 1.91 -18.60 1.16
CA ASP A 151 2.76 -17.63 0.48
C ASP A 151 2.53 -16.22 1.02
N LEU A 152 3.51 -15.75 1.80
CA LEU A 152 3.54 -14.40 2.32
C LEU A 152 3.64 -13.35 1.20
N ASN A 153 4.14 -13.70 0.01
CA ASN A 153 4.36 -12.76 -1.09
C ASN A 153 3.23 -12.74 -2.12
N ASP A 154 2.15 -13.49 -1.87
CA ASP A 154 0.98 -13.52 -2.74
C ASP A 154 0.34 -12.14 -2.86
N VAL A 155 0.24 -11.64 -4.10
CA VAL A 155 -0.31 -10.32 -4.43
C VAL A 155 -1.80 -10.18 -4.10
N ARG A 156 -2.53 -11.30 -3.99
CA ARG A 156 -3.94 -11.29 -3.56
C ARG A 156 -4.10 -10.83 -2.12
N ARG A 157 -3.02 -10.77 -1.33
CA ARG A 157 -3.02 -10.15 0.01
C ARG A 157 -3.40 -8.65 -0.03
N TYR A 158 -3.18 -7.95 -1.15
CA TYR A 158 -3.67 -6.59 -1.31
C TYR A 158 -5.20 -6.53 -1.28
N VAL A 159 -5.85 -7.47 -1.96
CA VAL A 159 -7.32 -7.61 -1.97
C VAL A 159 -7.82 -8.04 -0.60
N SER A 160 -7.13 -8.97 0.06
CA SER A 160 -7.47 -9.38 1.43
C SER A 160 -7.45 -8.22 2.43
N TYR A 161 -6.49 -7.30 2.28
CA TYR A 161 -6.45 -6.09 3.11
C TYR A 161 -7.56 -5.11 2.75
N ALA A 162 -7.85 -4.89 1.47
CA ALA A 162 -8.97 -4.04 1.06
C ALA A 162 -10.31 -4.54 1.59
N LEU A 163 -10.53 -5.86 1.56
CA LEU A 163 -11.71 -6.51 2.15
C LEU A 163 -11.78 -6.31 3.66
N PHE A 164 -10.66 -6.49 4.36
CA PHE A 164 -10.60 -6.23 5.80
C PHE A 164 -11.04 -4.79 6.11
N VAL A 165 -10.47 -3.80 5.42
CA VAL A 165 -10.82 -2.39 5.65
C VAL A 165 -12.29 -2.14 5.35
N LYS A 166 -12.79 -2.65 4.22
CA LYS A 166 -14.21 -2.53 3.84
C LYS A 166 -15.15 -3.08 4.91
N GLY A 167 -14.76 -4.15 5.60
CA GLY A 167 -15.54 -4.73 6.70
C GLY A 167 -15.49 -3.94 8.02
N ASN A 168 -14.59 -2.96 8.15
CA ASN A 168 -14.32 -2.23 9.39
C ASN A 168 -14.53 -0.71 9.29
N VAL A 169 -14.82 -0.15 8.11
CA VAL A 169 -15.05 1.29 7.90
C VAL A 169 -16.37 1.54 7.19
N SER A 170 -16.92 2.75 7.37
CA SER A 170 -18.17 3.18 6.70
C SER A 170 -17.92 3.79 5.32
N GLU A 171 -16.72 4.31 5.11
CA GLU A 171 -16.30 5.00 3.90
C GLU A 171 -16.00 4.03 2.77
N LYS A 172 -16.04 4.52 1.53
CA LYS A 172 -15.74 3.69 0.36
C LYS A 172 -14.27 3.25 0.38
N VAL A 173 -14.05 1.99 0.04
CA VAL A 173 -12.71 1.41 -0.14
C VAL A 173 -12.52 1.09 -1.62
N PHE A 174 -11.53 1.71 -2.23
CA PHE A 174 -11.11 1.46 -3.60
C PHE A 174 -9.79 0.69 -3.61
N PHE A 175 -9.75 -0.39 -4.36
CA PHE A 175 -8.52 -1.06 -4.71
C PHE A 175 -8.00 -0.49 -6.03
N VAL A 176 -6.87 0.20 -5.96
CA VAL A 176 -6.26 0.90 -7.09
C VAL A 176 -5.24 0.00 -7.76
N THR A 177 -5.58 -0.45 -8.98
CA THR A 177 -4.77 -1.40 -9.75
C THR A 177 -4.96 -1.21 -11.25
N SER A 178 -3.91 -1.48 -12.02
CA SER A 178 -3.97 -1.69 -13.47
C SER A 178 -3.83 -3.16 -13.87
N ASP A 179 -3.64 -4.07 -12.91
CA ASP A 179 -3.55 -5.51 -13.15
C ASP A 179 -4.95 -6.11 -13.34
N PRO A 180 -5.29 -6.67 -14.52
CA PRO A 180 -6.62 -7.21 -14.79
C PRO A 180 -7.00 -8.38 -13.88
N GLY A 181 -6.03 -9.19 -13.47
CA GLY A 181 -6.25 -10.35 -12.61
C GLY A 181 -6.59 -9.92 -11.18
N LEU A 182 -5.85 -8.95 -10.64
CA LEU A 182 -6.13 -8.38 -9.33
C LEU A 182 -7.41 -7.54 -9.33
N LYS A 183 -7.68 -6.81 -10.42
CA LYS A 183 -8.94 -6.07 -10.60
C LYS A 183 -10.14 -7.01 -10.53
N ARG A 184 -10.14 -8.06 -11.35
CA ARG A 184 -11.20 -9.07 -11.35
C ARG A 184 -11.34 -9.75 -9.98
N CYS A 185 -10.22 -10.11 -9.36
CA CYS A 185 -10.19 -10.72 -8.03
C CYS A 185 -10.85 -9.84 -6.97
N ALA A 186 -10.61 -8.52 -7.01
CA ALA A 186 -11.24 -7.56 -6.11
C ALA A 186 -12.75 -7.39 -6.40
N GLU A 187 -13.13 -7.30 -7.68
CA GLU A 187 -14.53 -7.16 -8.10
C GLU A 187 -15.38 -8.38 -7.76
N ASP A 188 -14.83 -9.60 -7.93
CA ASP A 188 -15.50 -10.86 -7.57
C ASP A 188 -15.81 -10.96 -6.06
N GLU A 189 -15.06 -10.24 -5.22
CA GLU A 189 -15.30 -10.14 -3.77
C GLU A 189 -16.02 -8.83 -3.38
N GLY A 190 -16.48 -8.07 -4.38
CA GLY A 190 -17.26 -6.84 -4.21
C GLY A 190 -16.47 -5.62 -3.72
N VAL A 191 -15.14 -5.60 -3.89
CA VAL A 191 -14.32 -4.40 -3.62
C VAL A 191 -14.39 -3.47 -4.83
N LEU A 192 -14.61 -2.17 -4.61
CA LEU A 192 -14.59 -1.19 -5.70
C LEU A 192 -13.17 -1.09 -6.27
N THR A 193 -13.03 -0.97 -7.58
CA THR A 193 -11.72 -0.87 -8.24
C THR A 193 -11.60 0.44 -9.00
N ALA A 194 -10.38 0.93 -9.14
CA ALA A 194 -10.05 2.09 -9.96
C ALA A 194 -8.66 1.93 -10.57
N SER A 195 -8.46 2.42 -11.78
CA SER A 195 -7.13 2.65 -12.35
C SER A 195 -6.62 4.04 -11.99
N ILE A 196 -5.35 4.32 -12.24
CA ILE A 196 -4.82 5.69 -12.07
C ILE A 196 -5.54 6.70 -12.95
N GLY A 197 -5.94 6.31 -14.17
CA GLY A 197 -6.72 7.18 -15.06
C GLY A 197 -8.07 7.58 -14.46
N ASP A 198 -8.75 6.63 -13.80
CA ASP A 198 -10.05 6.87 -13.16
C ASP A 198 -9.94 7.82 -11.96
N LEU A 199 -8.76 7.90 -11.34
CA LEU A 199 -8.52 8.83 -10.24
C LEU A 199 -8.35 10.28 -10.71
N ILE A 200 -8.03 10.52 -11.98
CA ILE A 200 -7.75 11.86 -12.50
C ILE A 200 -8.99 12.47 -13.17
N ALA A 201 -9.91 11.62 -13.66
CA ALA A 201 -11.18 12.01 -14.28
C ALA A 201 -12.16 12.69 -13.30
#